data_AF-A0A356QHT9-F1
#
_entry.id   AF-A0A356QHT9-F1
#
_cell.length_a   1.000
_cell.length_b   1.000
_cell.length_c   1.000
_cell.angle_alpha   90.00
_cell.angle_beta   90.00
_cell.angle_gamma   90.00
#
_symmetry.space_group_name_H-M   'P 1'
#
loop_
_entity.id
_entity.type
_entity.pdbx_description
1 polymer ?
#
loop_
_entity_poly.entity_id
_entity_poly.type
_entity_poly.pdbx_seq_one_letter_code
_entity_poly.pdbx_strand_id
1 'polypeptide(L)'
;GLLKRCHALGVPVVTRGAGTGLSGGALPLEQGVLLVMSRFNQIITVDPDARIARVQPGVRNLAISEAAAPYGLYYAPDPSSQIACSIGGNVAENAGGVHCLKYGLTVHNVMRVDV
;
A
#
# COMPACT_ATOMS: atom_id res chain seq x y z
N GLY A 1 0.57 22.75 -1.12
CA GLY A 1 0.19 21.41 -0.62
C GLY A 1 0.78 21.17 0.75
N LEU A 2 0.31 20.15 1.48
CA LEU A 2 0.80 19.80 2.82
C LEU A 2 2.32 19.64 2.86
N LEU A 3 2.87 18.78 2.00
CA LEU A 3 4.32 18.51 1.94
C LEU A 3 5.14 19.78 1.68
N LYS A 4 4.70 20.67 0.78
CA LYS A 4 5.37 21.96 0.52
C LYS A 4 5.41 22.86 1.76
N ARG A 5 4.36 22.87 2.59
CA ARG A 5 4.33 23.65 3.84
C ARG A 5 5.20 23.04 4.92
N CYS A 6 5.13 21.73 5.12
CA CYS A 6 6.00 21.04 6.06
C CYS A 6 7.47 21.27 5.73
N HIS A 7 7.83 21.18 4.44
CA HIS A 7 9.18 21.48 3.97
C HIS A 7 9.60 22.93 4.27
N ALA A 8 8.76 23.92 3.94
CA ALA A 8 9.06 25.33 4.21
C ALA A 8 9.22 25.66 5.70
N LEU A 9 8.56 24.90 6.58
CA LEU A 9 8.60 25.07 8.03
C LEU A 9 9.64 24.16 8.72
N GLY A 10 10.36 23.32 7.97
CA GLY A 10 11.29 22.34 8.55
C GLY A 10 10.60 21.26 9.39
N VAL A 11 9.30 21.03 9.22
CA VAL A 11 8.53 20.04 9.99
C VAL A 11 8.68 18.66 9.34
N PRO A 12 9.20 17.64 10.05
CA PRO A 12 9.35 16.31 9.48
C PRO A 12 7.99 15.64 9.24
N VAL A 13 7.91 14.81 8.21
CA VAL A 13 6.69 14.07 7.86
C VAL A 13 7.01 12.59 7.81
N VAL A 14 6.21 11.79 8.53
CA VAL A 14 6.24 10.32 8.45
C VAL A 14 4.93 9.85 7.85
N THR A 15 4.98 9.08 6.77
CA THR A 15 3.78 8.47 6.19
C THR A 15 3.41 7.19 6.91
N ARG A 16 2.11 6.94 7.11
CA ARG A 16 1.62 5.70 7.74
C ARG A 16 0.44 5.13 6.98
N GLY A 17 0.55 3.87 6.58
CA GLY A 17 -0.56 3.05 6.10
C GLY A 17 -1.38 2.51 7.27
N ALA A 18 -1.63 1.20 7.27
CA ALA A 18 -2.29 0.51 8.40
C ALA A 18 -1.42 0.38 9.66
N GLY A 19 -0.10 0.51 9.53
CA GLY A 19 0.82 0.44 10.68
C GLY A 19 1.11 -0.98 11.17
N THR A 20 1.10 -1.96 10.27
CA THR A 20 1.41 -3.38 10.55
C THR A 20 2.88 -3.75 10.35
N GLY A 21 3.72 -2.80 9.89
CA GLY A 21 5.14 -3.02 9.69
C GLY A 21 5.91 -3.15 11.01
N LEU A 22 6.94 -3.99 11.03
CA LEU A 22 7.76 -4.28 12.21
C LEU A 22 9.15 -3.61 12.16
N SER A 23 9.45 -2.88 11.09
CA SER A 23 10.73 -2.19 10.87
C SER A 23 10.88 -0.90 11.68
N GLY A 24 9.78 -0.37 12.23
CA GLY A 24 9.74 0.96 12.86
C GLY A 24 9.64 2.12 11.86
N GLY A 25 9.60 1.87 10.54
CA GLY A 25 9.60 2.92 9.50
C GLY A 25 8.40 3.89 9.52
N ALA A 26 7.31 3.51 10.19
CA ALA A 26 6.10 4.34 10.35
C ALA A 26 5.90 4.87 11.78
N LEU A 27 6.97 4.92 12.59
CA LEU A 27 6.96 5.52 13.92
C LEU A 27 6.86 7.05 13.82
N PRO A 28 5.97 7.71 14.58
CA PRO A 28 5.92 9.16 14.63
C PRO A 28 7.24 9.75 15.14
N LEU A 29 7.66 10.86 14.54
CA LEU A 29 8.76 11.68 15.05
C LEU A 29 8.21 12.76 15.97
N GLU A 30 8.99 13.10 16.99
CA GLU A 30 8.68 14.23 17.87
C GLU A 30 8.53 15.51 17.03
N GLN A 31 7.52 16.32 17.33
CA GLN A 31 7.22 17.57 16.61
C GLN A 31 7.00 17.39 15.09
N GLY A 32 6.78 16.16 14.63
CA GLY A 32 6.50 15.82 13.23
C GLY A 32 5.02 15.67 12.90
N VAL A 33 4.72 15.60 11.61
CA VAL A 33 3.39 15.26 11.08
C VAL A 33 3.36 13.78 10.70
N LEU A 34 2.46 13.03 11.33
CA LEU A 34 2.10 11.69 10.88
C LEU A 34 1.03 11.78 9.78
N LEU A 35 1.43 11.50 8.54
CA LEU A 35 0.56 11.58 7.38
C LEU A 35 -0.08 10.20 7.10
N VAL A 36 -1.30 10.02 7.62
CA VAL A 36 -2.03 8.74 7.56
C VAL A 36 -2.79 8.58 6.23
N MET A 37 -2.59 7.43 5.58
CA MET A 37 -3.15 7.13 4.26
C MET A 37 -4.53 6.44 4.28
N SER A 38 -5.09 6.15 5.46
CA SER A 38 -6.30 5.31 5.62
C SER A 38 -7.55 5.84 4.89
N ARG A 39 -7.62 7.15 4.61
CA ARG A 39 -8.72 7.75 3.84
C ARG A 39 -8.56 7.64 2.32
N PHE A 40 -7.37 7.28 1.83
CA PHE A 40 -7.10 7.00 0.43
C PHE A 40 -7.36 5.50 0.17
N ASN A 41 -8.59 5.04 0.37
CA ASN A 41 -8.95 3.63 0.41
C ASN A 41 -9.85 3.17 -0.74
N GLN A 42 -9.87 3.91 -1.85
CA GLN A 42 -10.68 3.57 -3.01
C GLN A 42 -9.93 2.65 -3.99
N ILE A 43 -10.61 1.59 -4.43
CA ILE A 43 -10.24 0.85 -5.64
C ILE A 43 -10.82 1.66 -6.81
N ILE A 44 -9.95 2.23 -7.64
CA ILE A 44 -10.34 3.16 -8.71
C ILE A 44 -10.89 2.39 -9.92
N THR A 45 -10.19 1.34 -10.35
CA THR A 45 -10.62 0.45 -11.43
C THR A 45 -10.07 -0.96 -11.23
N VAL A 46 -10.79 -1.96 -11.75
CA VAL A 46 -10.33 -3.33 -11.95
C VAL A 46 -10.59 -3.68 -13.40
N ASP A 47 -9.52 -3.98 -14.14
CA ASP A 47 -9.55 -4.44 -15.53
C ASP A 47 -9.18 -5.95 -15.54
N PRO A 48 -10.18 -6.85 -15.69
CA PRO A 48 -9.93 -8.29 -15.62
C PRO A 48 -9.22 -8.82 -16.86
N ASP A 49 -9.40 -8.20 -18.03
CA ASP A 49 -8.78 -8.65 -19.28
C ASP A 49 -7.28 -8.34 -19.27
N ALA A 50 -6.93 -7.12 -18.85
CA ALA A 50 -5.54 -6.70 -18.66
C ALA A 50 -4.91 -7.29 -17.39
N ARG A 51 -5.73 -7.78 -16.44
CA ARG A 51 -5.34 -8.23 -15.10
C ARG A 51 -4.64 -7.13 -14.29
N ILE A 52 -5.22 -5.92 -14.32
CA ILE A 52 -4.68 -4.74 -13.63
C ILE A 52 -5.75 -4.14 -12.71
N ALA A 53 -5.36 -3.78 -11.50
CA ALA A 53 -6.17 -2.96 -10.61
C ALA A 53 -5.46 -1.63 -10.32
N ARG A 54 -6.18 -0.51 -10.45
CA ARG A 54 -5.70 0.80 -10.01
C ARG A 54 -6.32 1.10 -8.65
N VAL A 55 -5.48 1.32 -7.64
CA VAL A 55 -5.91 1.47 -6.25
C VAL A 55 -5.23 2.65 -5.58
N GLN A 56 -5.89 3.22 -4.59
CA GLN A 56 -5.28 4.21 -3.70
C GLN A 56 -4.42 3.54 -2.61
N PRO A 57 -3.41 4.22 -2.06
CA PRO A 57 -2.40 3.59 -1.17
C PRO A 57 -2.95 3.05 0.15
N GLY A 58 -4.11 3.52 0.60
CA GLY A 58 -4.79 3.06 1.82
C GLY A 58 -5.67 1.82 1.62
N VAL A 59 -5.83 1.31 0.40
CA VAL A 59 -6.59 0.07 0.15
C VAL A 59 -5.92 -1.10 0.88
N ARG A 60 -6.69 -1.88 1.63
CA ARG A 60 -6.23 -3.11 2.29
C ARG A 60 -5.81 -4.15 1.26
N ASN A 61 -4.69 -4.84 1.48
CA ASN A 61 -4.14 -5.82 0.54
C ASN A 61 -5.18 -6.86 0.10
N LEU A 62 -5.83 -7.51 1.08
CA LEU A 62 -6.83 -8.54 0.79
C LEU A 62 -8.06 -7.99 0.05
N ALA A 63 -8.39 -6.70 0.21
CA ALA A 63 -9.52 -6.09 -0.51
C ALA A 63 -9.31 -6.06 -2.04
N ILE A 64 -8.06 -6.08 -2.51
CA ILE A 64 -7.75 -6.17 -3.94
C ILE A 64 -8.15 -7.55 -4.47
N SER A 65 -7.82 -8.62 -3.74
CA SER A 65 -8.25 -9.98 -4.08
C SER A 65 -9.76 -10.17 -3.96
N GLU A 66 -10.40 -9.59 -2.94
CA GLU A 66 -11.86 -9.59 -2.79
C GLU A 66 -12.54 -8.93 -4.01
N ALA A 67 -12.01 -7.81 -4.51
CA ALA A 67 -12.53 -7.12 -5.68
C ALA A 67 -12.27 -7.86 -7.01
N ALA A 68 -11.18 -8.63 -7.09
CA ALA A 68 -10.80 -9.40 -8.28
C ALA A 68 -11.46 -10.78 -8.35
N ALA A 69 -11.93 -11.31 -7.22
CA ALA A 69 -12.49 -12.65 -7.09
C ALA A 69 -13.66 -12.97 -8.06
N PRO A 70 -14.59 -12.03 -8.37
CA PRO A 70 -15.65 -12.29 -9.35
C PRO A 70 -15.15 -12.65 -10.76
N TYR A 71 -13.90 -12.31 -11.08
CA TYR A 71 -13.25 -12.59 -12.37
C TYR A 71 -12.33 -13.81 -12.32
N GLY A 72 -12.31 -14.56 -11.22
CA GLY A 72 -11.37 -15.67 -11.01
C GLY A 72 -9.91 -15.21 -10.82
N LEU A 73 -9.71 -13.94 -10.46
CA LEU A 73 -8.39 -13.31 -10.27
C LEU A 73 -8.15 -12.99 -8.79
N TYR A 74 -6.89 -12.77 -8.43
CA TYR A 74 -6.48 -12.32 -7.10
C TYR A 74 -5.17 -11.53 -7.17
N TYR A 75 -4.90 -10.71 -6.15
CA TYR A 75 -3.60 -10.07 -5.98
C TYR A 75 -2.64 -11.03 -5.27
N ALA A 76 -1.51 -11.33 -5.91
CA ALA A 76 -0.68 -12.46 -5.50
C ALA A 76 0.14 -12.24 -4.22
N PRO A 77 0.78 -11.08 -3.99
CA PRO A 77 1.48 -10.82 -2.74
C PRO A 77 0.55 -10.88 -1.53
N ASP A 78 0.89 -11.78 -0.61
CA ASP A 78 0.04 -12.20 0.50
C ASP A 78 0.78 -12.12 1.86
N PRO A 79 1.24 -10.93 2.29
CA PRO A 79 1.85 -10.79 3.61
C PRO A 79 0.97 -11.38 4.71
N SER A 80 1.55 -11.89 5.79
CA SER A 80 0.78 -12.45 6.93
C SER A 80 -0.25 -11.45 7.47
N SER A 81 0.03 -10.16 7.35
CA SER A 81 -0.86 -9.06 7.72
C SER A 81 -1.85 -8.64 6.63
N GLN A 82 -2.06 -9.39 5.54
CA GLN A 82 -2.91 -9.01 4.38
C GLN A 82 -4.35 -8.60 4.73
N ILE A 83 -4.89 -9.12 5.84
CA ILE A 83 -6.20 -8.72 6.39
C ILE A 83 -6.20 -7.31 7.00
N ALA A 84 -5.05 -6.65 7.10
CA ALA A 84 -4.88 -5.36 7.74
C ALA A 84 -3.95 -4.42 6.96
N CYS A 85 -2.83 -4.91 6.40
CA CYS A 85 -1.85 -4.06 5.72
C CYS A 85 -2.45 -3.38 4.49
N SER A 86 -2.02 -2.13 4.27
CA SER A 86 -2.43 -1.32 3.13
C SER A 86 -1.45 -1.47 1.98
N ILE A 87 -1.93 -1.42 0.73
CA ILE A 87 -1.12 -1.61 -0.48
C ILE A 87 0.04 -0.61 -0.58
N GLY A 88 -0.15 0.65 -0.17
CA GLY A 88 0.93 1.64 -0.16
C GLY A 88 2.05 1.30 0.81
N GLY A 89 1.71 0.68 1.95
CA GLY A 89 2.71 0.16 2.89
C GLY A 89 3.46 -1.04 2.33
N ASN A 90 2.75 -1.94 1.63
CA ASN A 90 3.38 -3.09 0.98
C ASN A 90 4.34 -2.66 -0.13
N VAL A 91 4.02 -1.61 -0.89
CA VAL A 91 4.93 -1.03 -1.88
C VAL A 91 6.15 -0.41 -1.21
N ALA A 92 5.96 0.36 -0.13
CA ALA A 92 7.06 0.99 0.60
C ALA A 92 8.05 -0.01 1.22
N GLU A 93 7.56 -1.15 1.69
CA GLU A 93 8.37 -2.20 2.35
C GLU A 93 8.72 -3.36 1.41
N ASN A 94 8.33 -3.29 0.12
CA ASN A 94 8.43 -4.39 -0.85
C ASN A 94 7.93 -5.73 -0.28
N ALA A 95 6.74 -5.72 0.32
CA ALA A 95 6.22 -6.84 1.09
C ALA A 95 6.05 -8.10 0.22
N GLY A 96 6.18 -9.25 0.89
CA GLY A 96 5.91 -10.57 0.32
C GLY A 96 5.13 -11.44 1.29
N GLY A 97 5.01 -12.72 0.95
CA GLY A 97 4.29 -13.75 1.69
C GLY A 97 4.63 -15.13 1.12
N VAL A 98 3.80 -16.13 1.42
CA VAL A 98 4.09 -17.52 1.02
C VAL A 98 4.00 -17.71 -0.49
N HIS A 99 3.19 -16.90 -1.18
CA HIS A 99 3.03 -16.95 -2.63
C HIS A 99 4.23 -16.38 -3.41
N CYS A 100 5.15 -15.69 -2.75
CA CYS A 100 6.26 -15.01 -3.42
C CYS A 100 7.24 -15.97 -4.12
N LEU A 101 7.31 -17.24 -3.72
CA LEU A 101 8.08 -18.25 -4.45
C LEU A 101 7.59 -18.42 -5.90
N LYS A 102 6.28 -18.33 -6.12
CA LYS A 102 5.67 -18.51 -7.44
C LYS A 102 5.44 -17.20 -8.18
N TYR A 103 5.08 -16.13 -7.46
CA TYR A 103 4.58 -14.87 -8.05
C TYR A 103 5.40 -13.63 -7.70
N GLY A 104 6.54 -13.79 -7.00
CA GLY A 104 7.41 -12.70 -6.61
C GLY A 104 6.84 -11.78 -5.52
N LEU A 105 7.64 -10.79 -5.13
CA LEU A 105 7.30 -9.75 -4.15
C LEU A 105 6.41 -8.65 -4.74
N THR A 106 5.98 -7.70 -3.90
CA THR A 106 5.17 -6.53 -4.31
C THR A 106 5.77 -5.81 -5.52
N VAL A 107 7.08 -5.58 -5.56
CA VAL A 107 7.73 -4.88 -6.69
C VAL A 107 7.49 -5.56 -8.06
N HIS A 108 7.34 -6.88 -8.09
CA HIS A 108 7.09 -7.63 -9.33
C HIS A 108 5.63 -7.55 -9.78
N ASN A 109 4.75 -7.05 -8.92
CA ASN A 109 3.31 -6.93 -9.14
C ASN A 109 2.85 -5.46 -9.28
N VAL A 110 3.80 -4.52 -9.39
CA VAL A 110 3.54 -3.08 -9.59
C VAL A 110 3.91 -2.67 -11.01
N MET A 111 2.94 -2.09 -11.72
CA MET A 111 3.13 -1.56 -13.08
C MET A 111 3.48 -0.06 -13.09
N ARG A 112 2.93 0.72 -12.16
CA ARG A 112 3.08 2.17 -12.07
C ARG A 112 2.77 2.67 -10.66
N VAL A 113 3.46 3.72 -10.24
CA VAL A 113 3.16 4.51 -9.05
C VAL A 113 3.14 5.99 -9.43
N ASP A 114 2.17 6.75 -8.92
CA ASP A 114 2.15 8.21 -8.99
C ASP A 114 2.52 8.76 -7.61
N VAL A 115 3.59 9.56 -7.52
CA VAL A 115 4.17 10.13 -6.27
C VAL A 115 4.25 11.64 -6.36
#